data_AF-A0A2S5B2M2-F1
#
_entry.id   AF-A0A2S5B2M2-F1
#
_cell.length_a   1.000
_cell.length_b   1.000
_cell.length_c   1.000
_cell.angle_alpha   90.00
_cell.angle_beta   90.00
_cell.angle_gamma   90.00
#
_symmetry.space_group_name_H-M   'P 1'
#
loop_
_entity.id
_entity.type
_entity.pdbx_description
1 polymer ?
#
loop_
_entity_poly.entity_id
_entity_poly.type
_entity_poly.pdbx_seq_one_letter_code
_entity_poly.pdbx_strand_id
1 'polypeptide(L)'
;MSGLRQARKTTQLASQLQQIVAGPSSRQLPSIVEGLTIRSEGVKGNAGARHFVKSTIPAVRFANPSLRISFEQVPVVTKKKRRTPPSPAEVEGSAQATEPTAEVATSEAAWTQPPGLTVTFTDPSLPPAFFPLPPQKSDRLVSTFWSTFGQEETVRAWATGKASAAGPESGAETVQVVDEVPVKGDGETLVGGEPQARP
;
A
#
# COMPACT_ATOMS: atom_id res chain seq x y z
N MET A 1 -9.56 -43.58 10.14
CA MET A 1 -8.73 -42.72 9.25
C MET A 1 -9.21 -41.25 9.14
N SER A 2 -10.49 -40.92 9.32
CA SER A 2 -11.00 -39.53 9.14
C SER A 2 -10.57 -38.56 10.27
N GLY A 3 -10.58 -38.99 11.53
CA GLY A 3 -10.28 -38.12 12.68
C GLY A 3 -8.85 -37.53 12.68
N LEU A 4 -7.85 -38.28 12.21
CA LEU A 4 -6.46 -37.78 12.14
C LEU A 4 -6.29 -36.66 11.09
N ARG A 5 -7.08 -36.68 10.02
CA ARG A 5 -7.09 -35.62 8.99
C ARG A 5 -7.80 -34.37 9.51
N GLN A 6 -8.86 -34.54 10.30
CA GLN A 6 -9.58 -33.44 10.93
C GLN A 6 -8.70 -32.74 11.97
N ALA A 7 -8.00 -33.48 12.83
CA ALA A 7 -7.08 -32.92 13.82
C ALA A 7 -5.95 -32.09 13.18
N ARG A 8 -5.38 -32.53 12.06
CA ARG A 8 -4.36 -31.75 11.33
C ARG A 8 -4.93 -30.43 10.77
N LYS A 9 -6.15 -30.47 10.23
CA LYS A 9 -6.83 -29.26 9.72
C LYS A 9 -7.14 -28.26 10.84
N THR A 10 -7.60 -28.73 12.00
CA THR A 10 -7.91 -27.85 13.12
C THR A 10 -6.65 -27.20 13.67
N THR A 11 -5.55 -27.94 13.83
CA THR A 11 -4.26 -27.36 14.24
C THR A 11 -3.73 -26.35 13.22
N GLN A 12 -3.86 -26.64 11.92
CA GLN A 12 -3.46 -25.70 10.86
C GLN A 12 -4.28 -24.41 10.91
N LEU A 13 -5.61 -24.50 11.03
CA LEU A 13 -6.47 -23.32 11.16
C LEU A 13 -6.17 -22.53 12.43
N ALA A 14 -5.96 -23.21 13.56
CA ALA A 14 -5.58 -22.55 14.82
C ALA A 14 -4.27 -21.78 14.67
N SER A 15 -3.26 -22.36 14.00
CA SER A 15 -1.98 -21.67 13.73
C SER A 15 -2.16 -20.44 12.83
N GLN A 16 -3.02 -20.52 11.81
CA GLN A 16 -3.31 -19.38 10.94
C GLN A 16 -4.03 -18.27 11.68
N LEU A 17 -5.02 -18.60 12.52
CA LEU A 17 -5.71 -17.61 13.36
C LEU A 17 -4.75 -16.95 14.35
N GLN A 18 -3.86 -17.72 14.98
CA GLN A 18 -2.85 -17.16 15.87
C GLN A 18 -1.93 -16.19 15.14
N GLN A 19 -1.50 -16.49 13.92
CA GLN A 19 -0.70 -15.57 13.10
C GLN A 19 -1.45 -14.27 12.74
N ILE A 20 -2.74 -14.37 12.45
CA ILE A 20 -3.61 -13.23 12.14
C ILE A 20 -3.76 -12.33 13.38
N VAL A 21 -3.90 -12.92 14.58
CA VAL A 21 -4.14 -12.19 15.83
C VAL A 21 -2.86 -11.60 16.43
N ALA A 22 -1.74 -12.32 16.37
CA ALA A 22 -0.50 -11.93 17.04
C ALA A 22 0.34 -10.88 16.27
N GLY A 23 -0.02 -10.56 15.03
CA GLY A 23 0.76 -9.65 14.20
C GLY A 23 0.56 -8.16 14.53
N PRO A 24 1.51 -7.28 14.17
CA PRO A 24 1.35 -5.82 14.32
C PRO A 24 0.16 -5.27 13.51
N SER A 25 -0.35 -6.06 12.56
CA SER A 25 -1.47 -5.78 11.67
C SER A 25 -2.86 -6.05 12.28
N SER A 26 -2.94 -6.58 13.50
CA SER A 26 -4.22 -6.90 14.18
C SER A 26 -4.80 -5.73 15.00
N ARG A 27 -4.36 -4.50 14.72
CA ARG A 27 -4.82 -3.30 15.44
C ARG A 27 -6.19 -2.84 14.94
N GLN A 28 -6.95 -2.20 15.83
CA GLN A 28 -8.20 -1.55 15.44
C GLN A 28 -7.91 -0.24 14.72
N LEU A 29 -8.64 0.02 13.65
CA LEU A 29 -8.63 1.29 12.95
C LEU A 29 -9.59 2.26 13.62
N PRO A 30 -9.33 3.58 13.55
CA PRO A 30 -10.26 4.59 14.03
C PRO A 30 -11.65 4.43 13.38
N SER A 31 -12.72 4.62 14.14
CA SER A 31 -14.11 4.46 13.69
C SER A 31 -14.53 5.43 12.59
N ILE A 32 -13.71 6.44 12.30
CA ILE A 32 -13.87 7.34 11.16
C ILE A 32 -13.67 6.62 9.82
N VAL A 33 -12.94 5.50 9.81
CA VAL A 33 -12.69 4.71 8.59
C VAL A 33 -13.87 3.76 8.36
N GLU A 34 -14.59 3.96 7.26
CA GLU A 34 -15.70 3.10 6.86
C GLU A 34 -15.21 1.90 6.02
N GLY A 35 -14.29 2.15 5.10
CA GLY A 35 -13.93 1.16 4.09
C GLY A 35 -12.54 1.35 3.51
N LEU A 36 -12.03 0.26 2.95
CA LEU A 36 -10.76 0.16 2.26
C LEU A 36 -10.96 -0.52 0.90
N THR A 37 -10.65 0.21 -0.17
CA THR A 37 -10.61 -0.33 -1.53
C THR A 37 -9.17 -0.56 -1.93
N ILE A 38 -8.80 -1.82 -2.16
CA ILE A 38 -7.43 -2.25 -2.40
C ILE A 38 -7.19 -2.37 -3.90
N ARG A 39 -6.14 -1.71 -4.39
CA ARG A 39 -5.66 -1.74 -5.77
C ARG A 39 -4.23 -2.25 -5.79
N SER A 40 -4.05 -3.55 -5.94
CA SER A 40 -2.70 -4.17 -5.96
C SER A 40 -2.48 -5.20 -7.06
N GLU A 41 -3.53 -5.58 -7.78
CA GLU A 41 -3.44 -6.57 -8.86
C GLU A 41 -3.00 -5.94 -10.18
N GLY A 42 -2.34 -6.72 -11.03
CA GLY A 42 -1.93 -6.30 -12.38
C GLY A 42 -0.65 -5.45 -12.49
N VAL A 43 -0.18 -4.82 -11.41
CA VAL A 43 1.06 -4.02 -11.46
C VAL A 43 2.29 -4.93 -11.36
N LYS A 44 3.02 -5.08 -12.46
CA LYS A 44 4.32 -5.80 -12.51
C LYS A 44 5.38 -4.95 -11.81
N GLY A 45 6.15 -5.54 -10.88
CA GLY A 45 7.24 -4.85 -10.18
C GLY A 45 6.98 -4.47 -8.71
N ASN A 46 5.79 -4.73 -8.17
CA ASN A 46 5.48 -4.43 -6.76
C ASN A 46 5.10 -5.67 -5.95
N ALA A 47 6.09 -6.52 -5.66
CA ALA A 47 5.88 -7.73 -4.85
C ALA A 47 5.53 -7.40 -3.38
N GLY A 48 6.06 -6.30 -2.86
CA GLY A 48 5.82 -5.86 -1.49
C GLY A 48 4.37 -5.47 -1.23
N ALA A 49 3.73 -4.73 -2.14
CA ALA A 49 2.31 -4.42 -2.04
C ALA A 49 1.45 -5.70 -2.05
N ARG A 50 1.79 -6.68 -2.89
CA ARG A 50 1.07 -7.97 -2.91
C ARG A 50 1.23 -8.73 -1.59
N HIS A 51 2.43 -8.74 -1.02
CA HIS A 51 2.69 -9.40 0.26
C HIS A 51 1.99 -8.67 1.41
N PHE A 52 2.04 -7.34 1.42
CA PHE A 52 1.28 -6.50 2.35
C PHE A 52 -0.21 -6.83 2.29
N VAL A 53 -0.80 -6.86 1.10
CA VAL A 53 -2.23 -7.17 0.94
C VAL A 53 -2.57 -8.57 1.44
N LYS A 54 -1.74 -9.58 1.12
CA LYS A 54 -1.97 -10.97 1.53
C LYS A 54 -1.80 -11.23 3.03
N SER A 55 -0.90 -10.50 3.70
CA SER A 55 -0.57 -10.74 5.11
C SER A 55 -1.31 -9.80 6.06
N THR A 56 -1.40 -8.52 5.73
CA THR A 56 -1.94 -7.47 6.61
C THR A 56 -3.45 -7.38 6.55
N ILE A 57 -4.04 -7.41 5.35
CA ILE A 57 -5.48 -7.18 5.17
C ILE A 57 -6.34 -8.23 5.89
N PRO A 58 -5.99 -9.53 5.93
CA PRO A 58 -6.72 -10.49 6.75
C PRO A 58 -6.73 -10.15 8.24
N ALA A 59 -5.60 -9.68 8.79
CA ALA A 59 -5.49 -9.26 10.18
C ALA A 59 -6.30 -7.98 10.46
N VAL A 60 -6.26 -7.00 9.55
CA VAL A 60 -7.08 -5.78 9.64
C VAL A 60 -8.57 -6.12 9.60
N ARG A 61 -8.99 -7.02 8.71
CA ARG A 61 -10.38 -7.48 8.61
C ARG A 61 -10.85 -8.17 9.88
N PHE A 62 -9.99 -9.00 10.46
CA PHE A 62 -10.30 -9.72 11.68
C PHE A 62 -10.48 -8.76 12.86
N ALA A 63 -9.60 -7.77 12.98
CA ALA A 63 -9.67 -6.76 14.04
C ALA A 63 -10.83 -5.75 13.85
N ASN A 64 -11.28 -5.54 12.61
CA ASN A 64 -12.27 -4.51 12.24
C ASN A 64 -13.42 -5.13 11.42
N PRO A 65 -14.36 -5.86 12.05
CA PRO A 65 -15.43 -6.56 11.34
C PRO A 65 -16.46 -5.62 10.67
N SER A 66 -16.57 -4.38 11.14
CA SER A 66 -17.43 -3.34 10.55
C SER A 66 -16.87 -2.74 9.26
N LEU A 67 -15.58 -2.95 8.97
CA LEU A 67 -14.89 -2.30 7.87
C LEU A 67 -15.22 -2.98 6.54
N ARG A 68 -15.62 -2.17 5.55
CA ARG A 68 -15.91 -2.63 4.19
C ARG A 68 -14.64 -2.75 3.36
N ILE A 69 -14.16 -3.97 3.11
CA ILE A 69 -12.97 -4.22 2.29
C ILE A 69 -13.38 -4.68 0.89
N SER A 70 -12.95 -3.94 -0.13
CA SER A 70 -13.15 -4.31 -1.53
C SER A 70 -11.82 -4.40 -2.29
N PHE A 71 -11.78 -5.20 -3.36
CA PHE A 71 -10.60 -5.37 -4.21
C PHE A 71 -10.96 -4.93 -5.62
N GLU A 72 -10.21 -3.97 -6.15
CA GLU A 72 -10.38 -3.49 -7.51
C GLU A 72 -9.30 -4.11 -8.38
N GLN A 73 -9.74 -4.88 -9.38
CA GLN A 73 -8.86 -5.56 -10.31
C GLN A 73 -8.51 -4.62 -11.46
N VAL A 74 -7.22 -4.29 -11.59
CA VAL A 74 -6.74 -3.51 -12.72
C VAL A 74 -6.77 -4.40 -13.97
N PRO A 75 -7.40 -3.95 -15.08
CA PRO A 75 -7.37 -4.70 -16.32
C PRO A 75 -5.91 -4.86 -16.77
N VAL A 76 -5.44 -6.11 -16.77
CA VAL A 76 -4.10 -6.43 -17.27
C VAL A 76 -4.18 -6.38 -18.78
N VAL A 77 -3.70 -5.30 -19.39
CA VAL A 77 -3.49 -5.24 -20.84
C VAL A 77 -2.37 -6.23 -21.16
N THR A 78 -2.71 -7.51 -21.27
CA THR A 78 -1.81 -8.49 -21.85
C THR A 78 -1.66 -8.09 -23.29
N LYS A 79 -0.54 -7.45 -23.63
CA LYS A 79 -0.12 -7.28 -25.02
C LYS A 79 0.04 -8.69 -25.58
N LYS A 80 -1.04 -9.26 -26.10
CA LYS A 80 -1.01 -10.49 -26.87
C LYS A 80 -0.11 -10.15 -28.06
N LYS A 81 1.15 -10.58 -27.98
CA LYS A 81 2.13 -10.48 -29.05
C LYS A 81 1.52 -11.25 -30.21
N ARG A 82 0.75 -10.56 -31.07
CA ARG A 82 0.34 -11.05 -32.38
C ARG A 82 1.64 -11.45 -33.04
N ARG A 83 1.89 -12.76 -33.11
CA ARG A 83 2.81 -13.31 -34.11
C ARG A 83 2.29 -12.76 -35.43
N THR A 84 3.09 -11.92 -36.05
CA THR A 84 2.91 -11.45 -37.42
C THR A 84 2.61 -12.70 -38.28
N PRO A 85 1.42 -12.82 -38.91
CA PRO A 85 1.29 -13.79 -39.99
C PRO A 85 2.29 -13.37 -41.08
N PRO A 86 3.02 -14.31 -41.70
CA PRO A 86 3.88 -13.98 -42.82
C PRO A 86 3.06 -13.32 -43.93
N SER A 87 3.63 -12.25 -44.47
CA SER A 87 3.13 -11.47 -45.60
C SER A 87 2.66 -12.36 -46.75
N PRO A 88 1.42 -12.24 -47.25
CA PRO A 88 1.06 -12.66 -48.58
C PRO A 88 1.24 -11.45 -49.51
N ALA A 89 2.47 -11.23 -49.96
CA ALA A 89 2.57 -10.69 -51.31
C ALA A 89 2.19 -11.85 -52.24
N GLU A 90 1.29 -11.61 -53.19
CA GLU A 90 0.72 -12.57 -54.15
C GLU A 90 -0.42 -13.44 -53.60
N VAL A 91 -1.68 -12.99 -53.73
CA VAL A 91 -2.61 -13.43 -54.78
C VAL A 91 -3.69 -12.35 -54.96
N GLU A 92 -3.92 -11.99 -56.20
CA GLU A 92 -4.89 -11.03 -56.71
C GLU A 92 -6.35 -11.37 -56.37
N GLY A 93 -7.19 -10.33 -56.28
CA GLY A 93 -8.58 -10.42 -56.72
C GLY A 93 -9.67 -10.30 -55.64
N SER A 94 -10.56 -9.33 -55.89
CA SER A 94 -11.94 -9.21 -55.39
C SER A 94 -12.18 -8.29 -54.19
N ALA A 95 -12.63 -7.09 -54.56
CA ALA A 95 -13.22 -6.07 -53.72
C ALA A 95 -14.64 -6.44 -53.25
N GLN A 96 -14.95 -5.96 -52.03
CA GLN A 96 -16.25 -5.51 -51.50
C GLN A 96 -17.42 -6.49 -51.33
N ALA A 97 -17.79 -6.75 -50.07
CA ALA A 97 -19.04 -6.25 -49.49
C ALA A 97 -18.93 -6.18 -47.96
N THR A 98 -19.41 -5.07 -47.41
CA THR A 98 -19.09 -4.52 -46.10
C THR A 98 -20.31 -4.63 -45.18
N GLU A 99 -20.19 -5.30 -44.04
CA GLU A 99 -21.08 -5.08 -42.88
C GLU A 99 -20.26 -4.42 -41.78
N PRO A 100 -20.52 -3.15 -41.40
CA PRO A 100 -19.87 -2.54 -40.25
C PRO A 100 -20.59 -3.05 -39.00
N THR A 101 -20.19 -4.22 -38.49
CA THR A 101 -20.46 -4.52 -37.08
C THR A 101 -19.66 -3.51 -36.28
N ALA A 102 -20.38 -2.64 -35.56
CA ALA A 102 -19.83 -1.63 -34.69
C ALA A 102 -18.83 -2.27 -33.71
N GLU A 103 -17.56 -2.24 -34.08
CA GLU A 103 -16.46 -2.35 -33.14
C GLU A 103 -16.56 -1.11 -32.27
N VAL A 104 -17.25 -1.26 -31.15
CA VAL A 104 -17.06 -0.42 -29.97
C VAL A 104 -15.59 -0.60 -29.61
N ALA A 105 -14.74 0.22 -30.22
CA ALA A 105 -13.42 0.51 -29.76
C ALA A 105 -13.58 1.22 -28.41
N THR A 106 -13.84 0.43 -27.36
CA THR A 106 -13.42 0.79 -26.02
C THR A 106 -11.91 0.84 -26.09
N SER A 107 -11.38 2.02 -26.42
CA SER A 107 -10.03 2.40 -26.14
C SER A 107 -9.80 2.15 -24.65
N GLU A 108 -9.24 0.97 -24.32
CA GLU A 108 -8.70 0.64 -23.00
C GLU A 108 -7.67 1.71 -22.67
N ALA A 109 -8.13 2.75 -21.98
CA ALA A 109 -7.27 3.80 -21.46
C ALA A 109 -6.16 3.10 -20.67
N ALA A 110 -4.91 3.31 -21.10
CA ALA A 110 -3.73 2.85 -20.40
C ALA A 110 -3.85 3.30 -18.94
N TRP A 111 -4.17 2.35 -18.06
CA TRP A 111 -4.52 2.64 -16.68
C TRP A 111 -3.30 3.24 -15.97
N THR A 112 -3.39 4.52 -15.63
CA THR A 112 -2.26 5.35 -15.16
C THR A 112 -2.13 5.41 -13.64
N GLN A 113 -3.09 4.84 -12.89
CA GLN A 113 -3.12 5.03 -11.45
C GLN A 113 -2.21 4.02 -10.71
N PRO A 114 -1.32 4.48 -9.81
CA PRO A 114 -0.37 3.61 -9.10
C PRO A 114 -1.09 2.65 -8.13
N PRO A 115 -0.45 1.52 -7.75
CA PRO A 115 -0.99 0.62 -6.75
C PRO A 115 -1.14 1.34 -5.41
N GLY A 116 -2.23 1.05 -4.68
CA GLY A 116 -2.58 1.78 -3.48
C GLY A 116 -3.83 1.27 -2.78
N LEU A 117 -4.21 1.99 -1.74
CA LEU A 117 -5.44 1.80 -0.99
C LEU A 117 -6.25 3.08 -1.08
N THR A 118 -7.53 3.00 -1.35
CA THR A 118 -8.46 4.12 -1.18
C THR A 118 -9.21 3.91 0.13
N VAL A 119 -9.18 4.91 1.00
CA VAL A 119 -9.84 4.90 2.30
C VAL A 119 -11.11 5.76 2.19
N THR A 120 -12.24 5.19 2.57
CA THR A 120 -13.52 5.91 2.68
C THR A 120 -13.85 6.16 4.14
N PHE A 121 -14.46 7.31 4.41
CA PHE A 121 -14.75 7.77 5.76
C PHE A 121 -16.24 7.74 6.05
N THR A 122 -16.58 7.52 7.32
CA THR A 122 -17.96 7.59 7.81
C THR A 122 -18.49 9.01 7.83
N ASP A 123 -17.60 9.99 8.00
CA ASP A 123 -17.91 11.41 7.94
C ASP A 123 -18.03 11.86 6.47
N PRO A 124 -19.21 12.32 6.01
CA PRO A 124 -19.40 12.77 4.64
C PRO A 124 -18.64 14.06 4.29
N SER A 125 -18.12 14.78 5.28
CA SER A 125 -17.30 15.97 5.05
C SER A 125 -15.87 15.66 4.59
N LEU A 126 -15.41 14.41 4.78
CA LEU A 126 -14.07 13.98 4.41
C LEU A 126 -14.08 13.29 3.04
N PRO A 127 -13.30 13.79 2.05
CA PRO A 127 -13.19 13.12 0.76
C PRO A 127 -12.43 11.78 0.91
N PRO A 128 -12.70 10.78 0.05
CA PRO A 128 -11.92 9.55 0.03
C PRO A 128 -10.43 9.85 -0.16
N ALA A 129 -9.59 9.23 0.66
CA ALA A 129 -8.15 9.49 0.64
C ALA A 129 -7.39 8.33 0.00
N PHE A 130 -6.44 8.65 -0.86
CA PHE A 130 -5.59 7.65 -1.50
C PHE A 130 -4.28 7.47 -0.70
N PHE A 131 -3.92 6.23 -0.44
CA PHE A 131 -2.67 5.82 0.18
C PHE A 131 -1.84 5.04 -0.84
N PRO A 132 -0.73 5.60 -1.35
CA PRO A 132 0.10 4.90 -2.33
C PRO A 132 0.81 3.72 -1.68
N LEU A 133 0.91 2.61 -2.41
CA LEU A 133 1.73 1.46 -2.03
C LEU A 133 2.99 1.43 -2.92
N PRO A 134 4.06 2.16 -2.57
CA PRO A 134 5.29 2.17 -3.36
C PRO A 134 5.95 0.78 -3.40
N PRO A 135 6.84 0.52 -4.39
CA PRO A 135 7.59 -0.73 -4.49
C PRO A 135 8.64 -0.83 -3.37
N GLN A 136 8.22 -1.21 -2.17
CA GLN A 136 9.05 -1.36 -0.98
C GLN A 136 8.77 -2.70 -0.27
N LYS A 137 9.56 -3.06 0.74
CA LYS A 137 9.29 -4.26 1.56
C LYS A 137 7.95 -4.14 2.29
N SER A 138 7.23 -5.25 2.45
CA SER A 138 5.92 -5.26 3.11
C SER A 138 5.97 -4.67 4.52
N ASP A 139 7.03 -4.91 5.27
CA ASP A 139 7.14 -4.48 6.66
C ASP A 139 7.21 -2.94 6.77
N ARG A 140 7.85 -2.29 5.80
CA ARG A 140 7.84 -0.82 5.68
C ARG A 140 6.44 -0.32 5.36
N LEU A 141 5.74 -0.95 4.43
CA LEU A 141 4.35 -0.61 4.11
C LEU A 141 3.41 -0.78 5.31
N VAL A 142 3.60 -1.82 6.13
CA VAL A 142 2.86 -2.02 7.39
C VAL A 142 3.15 -0.90 8.37
N SER A 143 4.42 -0.56 8.59
CA SER A 143 4.79 0.54 9.49
C SER A 143 4.19 1.87 9.04
N THR A 144 4.29 2.20 7.76
CA THR A 144 3.76 3.46 7.21
C THR A 144 2.23 3.49 7.28
N PHE A 145 1.57 2.38 6.96
CA PHE A 145 0.12 2.27 7.10
C PHE A 145 -0.33 2.57 8.54
N TRP A 146 0.31 1.98 9.55
CA TRP A 146 -0.08 2.21 10.94
C TRP A 146 0.35 3.56 11.50
N SER A 147 1.42 4.18 10.99
CA SER A 147 1.73 5.57 11.36
C SER A 147 0.70 6.55 10.82
N THR A 148 0.10 6.27 9.66
CA THR A 148 -0.90 7.15 9.03
C THR A 148 -2.32 6.86 9.54
N PHE A 149 -2.68 5.58 9.67
CA PHE A 149 -4.05 5.16 9.99
C PHE A 149 -4.25 4.66 11.42
N GLY A 150 -3.18 4.61 12.24
CA GLY A 150 -3.27 4.18 13.63
C GLY A 150 -3.85 5.23 14.59
N GLN A 151 -3.91 6.50 14.18
CA GLN A 151 -4.44 7.60 14.99
C GLN A 151 -5.50 8.38 14.20
N GLU A 152 -6.56 8.82 14.87
CA GLU A 152 -7.66 9.51 14.19
C GLU A 152 -7.22 10.87 13.62
N GLU A 153 -6.34 11.59 14.33
CA GLU A 153 -5.83 12.90 13.91
C GLU A 153 -5.02 12.81 12.61
N THR A 154 -4.15 11.80 12.49
CA THR A 154 -3.35 11.57 11.28
C THR A 154 -4.23 11.16 10.11
N VAL A 155 -5.30 10.40 10.35
CA VAL A 155 -6.29 10.03 9.33
C VAL A 155 -7.02 11.26 8.80
N ARG A 156 -7.48 12.16 9.68
CA ARG A 156 -8.13 13.41 9.27
C ARG A 156 -7.15 14.34 8.54
N ALA A 157 -5.91 14.43 8.99
CA ALA A 157 -4.86 15.19 8.29
C ALA A 157 -4.57 14.61 6.89
N TRP A 158 -4.63 13.28 6.75
CA TRP A 158 -4.51 12.60 5.46
C TRP A 158 -5.70 12.86 4.55
N ALA A 159 -6.92 12.77 5.08
CA ALA A 159 -8.16 13.04 4.35
C ALA A 159 -8.27 14.48 3.85
N THR A 160 -7.76 15.44 4.62
CA THR A 160 -7.76 16.87 4.26
C THR A 160 -6.58 17.25 3.34
N GLY A 161 -5.78 16.28 2.89
CA GLY A 161 -4.64 16.50 1.99
C GLY A 161 -3.42 17.13 2.65
N LYS A 162 -3.48 17.48 3.95
CA LYS A 162 -2.37 18.10 4.69
C LYS A 162 -1.17 17.16 4.87
N ALA A 163 -1.40 15.85 4.85
CA ALA A 163 -0.32 14.86 5.00
C ALA A 163 0.24 14.33 3.65
N SER A 164 -0.29 14.78 2.50
CA SER A 164 0.06 14.24 1.18
C SER A 164 1.43 14.70 0.63
N ALA A 165 2.22 15.47 1.39
CA ALA A 165 3.52 15.99 0.93
C ALA A 165 4.73 15.12 1.32
N ALA A 166 4.54 14.01 2.05
CA ALA A 166 5.62 13.10 2.42
C ALA A 166 5.54 11.80 1.61
N GLY A 167 5.85 11.87 0.32
CA GLY A 167 6.32 10.68 -0.40
C GLY A 167 7.63 10.21 0.25
N PRO A 168 7.88 8.90 0.42
CA PRO A 168 9.18 8.45 0.87
C PRO A 168 10.20 8.86 -0.18
N GLU A 169 11.08 9.76 0.22
CA GLU A 169 12.14 10.32 -0.58
C GLU A 169 12.90 9.19 -1.28
N SER A 170 12.80 9.20 -2.60
CA SER A 170 13.75 8.52 -3.47
C SER A 170 15.11 9.05 -3.09
N GLY A 171 15.96 8.20 -2.53
CA GLY A 171 17.35 8.51 -2.20
C GLY A 171 18.11 8.98 -3.44
N ALA A 172 18.06 10.28 -3.67
CA ALA A 172 19.03 11.03 -4.43
C ALA A 172 20.00 11.62 -3.40
N GLU A 173 21.17 11.00 -3.39
CA GLU A 173 22.43 11.51 -2.87
C GLU A 173 22.55 13.03 -3.05
N THR A 174 22.57 13.77 -1.93
CA THR A 174 23.29 15.04 -1.86
C THR A 174 23.89 15.22 -0.48
N VAL A 175 25.18 15.55 -0.56
CA VAL A 175 26.21 15.76 0.46
C VAL A 175 26.00 17.09 1.19
N GLN A 176 26.23 17.10 2.51
CA GLN A 176 26.59 18.23 3.42
C GLN A 176 25.58 19.41 3.49
N VAL A 177 25.29 19.99 4.65
CA VAL A 177 26.21 20.83 5.43
C VAL A 177 25.81 20.78 6.91
N VAL A 178 26.83 20.59 7.75
CA VAL A 178 26.83 20.86 9.18
C VAL A 178 26.67 22.38 9.36
N ASP A 179 25.59 22.82 9.99
CA ASP A 179 25.57 24.13 10.63
C ASP A 179 25.37 23.95 12.13
N GLU A 180 26.49 24.13 12.84
CA GLU A 180 26.55 24.36 14.27
C GLU A 180 25.64 25.54 14.64
N VAL A 181 24.78 25.34 15.64
CA VAL A 181 24.07 26.45 16.31
C VAL A 181 24.92 26.86 17.53
N PRO A 182 25.42 28.11 17.62
CA PRO A 182 26.00 28.61 18.85
C PRO A 182 24.86 29.08 19.77
N VAL A 183 24.51 28.30 20.79
CA VAL A 183 23.64 28.78 21.86
C VAL A 183 24.50 29.44 22.92
N LYS A 184 24.55 30.77 22.85
CA LYS A 184 24.94 31.66 23.95
C LYS A 184 23.67 31.91 24.78
N GLY A 185 23.69 31.61 26.07
CA GLY A 185 22.52 31.82 26.94
C GLY A 185 22.82 31.47 28.38
N ASP A 186 23.03 32.51 29.17
CA ASP A 186 23.51 32.55 30.54
C ASP A 186 22.61 31.87 31.58
N GLY A 187 23.20 31.45 32.71
CA GLY A 187 22.47 31.06 33.92
C GLY A 187 23.25 30.19 34.90
N GLU A 188 24.04 30.84 35.76
CA GLU A 188 24.38 30.53 37.18
C GLU A 188 23.72 29.27 37.80
N THR A 189 24.31 28.40 38.64
CA THR A 189 25.42 28.43 39.61
C THR A 189 25.66 26.99 40.09
N LEU A 190 26.89 26.65 40.55
CA LEU A 190 27.22 25.93 41.81
C LEU A 190 28.53 25.10 41.70
N VAL A 191 29.52 25.53 42.50
CA VAL A 191 30.48 24.70 43.28
C VAL A 191 31.42 23.81 42.45
N GLY A 192 32.72 24.07 42.30
CA GLY A 192 33.70 24.40 43.34
C GLY A 192 34.45 23.14 43.77
N GLY A 193 35.73 23.00 43.36
CA GLY A 193 36.69 22.11 44.02
C GLY A 193 37.46 21.13 43.10
N GLU A 194 38.76 21.38 42.97
CA GLU A 194 39.81 20.63 42.24
C GLU A 194 39.97 19.13 42.59
N PRO A 195 40.69 18.36 41.74
CA PRO A 195 40.85 16.92 41.84
C PRO A 195 42.02 16.53 42.75
N GLN A 196 41.88 15.46 43.53
CA GLN A 196 43.00 14.83 44.20
C GLN A 196 43.08 13.34 43.85
N ALA A 197 44.15 12.99 43.15
CA ALA A 197 44.60 11.64 42.86
C ALA A 197 45.03 10.91 44.14
N ARG A 198 44.77 9.60 44.20
CA ARG A 198 45.36 8.63 45.13
C ARG A 198 45.29 7.23 44.51
N PRO A 199 46.01 6.23 45.06
CA PRO A 199 47.24 6.28 45.85
C PRO A 199 48.48 5.78 45.07
#